data_AF-A0A6G6YGQ1-F1
#
_entry.id   AF-A0A6G6YGQ1-F1
#
_cell.length_a   1.000
_cell.length_b   1.000
_cell.length_c   1.000
_cell.angle_alpha   90.00
_cell.angle_beta   90.00
_cell.angle_gamma   90.00
#
_symmetry.space_group_name_H-M   'P 1'
#
loop_
_entity.id
_entity.type
_entity.pdbx_description
1 polymer ?
#
loop_
_entity_poly.entity_id
_entity_poly.type
_entity_poly.pdbx_seq_one_letter_code
_entity_poly.pdbx_strand_id
1 'polypeptide(L)'
;MEKVNPILYKNLTPLEYGKEFDRIDKEIKGMDDVDFQIIINTDIPFYFDYMITYNKYRNCKDCYNPTFKEFKQKPIYVQKSAYTHYLKMLFMFPRRFQQN
;
A
#
# COMPACT_ATOMS: atom_id res chain seq x y z
N MET A 1 -3.71 22.56 -3.77
CA MET A 1 -3.52 21.19 -3.25
C MET A 1 -2.74 21.29 -1.96
N GLU A 2 -3.39 21.02 -0.82
CA GLU A 2 -2.70 20.95 0.47
C GLU A 2 -1.71 19.78 0.46
N LYS A 3 -0.47 20.04 0.87
CA LYS A 3 0.55 19.00 1.01
C LYS A 3 0.16 18.14 2.20
N VAL A 4 -0.19 16.87 1.94
CA VAL A 4 -0.38 15.86 2.98
C VAL A 4 0.89 15.81 3.82
N ASN A 5 0.79 16.23 5.08
CA ASN A 5 1.95 16.36 5.97
C ASN A 5 2.25 14.99 6.61
N PRO A 6 3.37 14.33 6.28
CA PRO A 6 3.69 12.99 6.79
C PRO A 6 3.95 12.95 8.30
N ILE A 7 3.97 14.11 8.97
CA ILE A 7 4.15 14.24 10.43
C ILE A 7 2.89 13.82 11.21
N LEU A 8 1.72 13.76 10.58
CA LEU A 8 0.44 13.50 11.26
C LEU A 8 0.43 12.21 12.10
N TYR A 9 1.16 11.18 11.64
CA TYR A 9 1.19 9.85 12.27
C TYR A 9 2.42 9.60 13.14
N LYS A 10 3.39 10.52 13.14
CA LYS A 10 4.68 10.34 13.84
C LYS A 10 4.54 10.45 15.37
N ASN A 11 3.46 11.07 15.83
CA ASN A 11 3.16 11.32 17.24
C ASN A 11 2.05 10.42 17.80
N LEU A 12 1.48 9.53 16.99
CA LEU A 12 0.41 8.63 17.45
C LEU A 12 0.98 7.52 18.31
N THR A 13 0.30 7.22 19.40
CA THR A 13 0.55 6.01 20.18
C THR A 13 0.22 4.75 19.35
N PRO A 14 0.77 3.57 19.69
CA PRO A 14 0.42 2.33 19.00
C PRO A 14 -1.09 2.05 18.94
N LEU A 15 -1.85 2.49 19.94
CA LEU A 15 -3.30 2.34 19.99
C LEU A 15 -4.01 3.27 18.99
N GLU A 16 -3.61 4.53 18.92
CA GLU A 16 -4.17 5.50 17.96
C GLU A 16 -3.79 5.14 16.53
N TYR A 17 -2.59 4.61 16.34
CA TYR A 17 -2.15 4.01 15.09
C TYR A 17 -3.10 2.89 14.65
N GLY A 18 -3.41 1.94 15.55
CA GLY A 18 -4.36 0.86 15.26
C GLY A 18 -5.73 1.37 14.79
N LYS A 19 -6.29 2.37 15.50
CA LYS A 19 -7.59 2.96 15.15
C LYS A 19 -7.60 3.64 13.78
N GLU A 20 -6.54 4.38 13.44
CA GLU A 20 -6.42 5.01 12.13
C GLU A 20 -6.31 3.98 11.00
N PHE A 21 -5.59 2.87 11.21
CA PHE A 21 -5.54 1.79 10.21
C PHE A 21 -6.85 1.07 10.04
N ASP A 22 -7.60 0.85 11.12
CA ASP A 22 -8.93 0.27 11.02
C ASP A 22 -9.89 1.18 10.24
N ARG A 23 -9.75 2.51 10.37
CA ARG A 23 -10.50 3.49 9.57
C ARG A 23 -10.09 3.41 8.10
N ILE A 24 -8.80 3.48 7.79
CA ILE A 24 -8.27 3.41 6.42
C ILE A 24 -8.66 2.09 5.74
N ASP A 25 -8.55 0.96 6.44
CA ASP A 25 -8.95 -0.35 5.92
C ASP A 25 -10.44 -0.40 5.57
N LYS A 26 -11.31 0.17 6.44
CA LYS A 26 -12.74 0.30 6.14
C LYS A 26 -13.02 1.19 4.94
N GLU A 27 -12.33 2.34 4.83
CA GLU A 27 -12.50 3.26 3.71
C GLU A 27 -12.07 2.63 2.38
N ILE A 28 -10.91 1.98 2.34
CA ILE A 28 -10.42 1.30 1.13
C ILE A 28 -11.32 0.11 0.75
N LYS A 29 -11.79 -0.67 1.73
CA LYS A 29 -12.71 -1.79 1.47
C LYS A 29 -14.08 -1.32 0.99
N GLY A 30 -14.59 -0.22 1.53
CA GLY A 30 -15.87 0.39 1.17
C GLY A 30 -15.86 1.24 -0.10
N MET A 31 -14.68 1.58 -0.62
CA MET A 31 -14.51 2.33 -1.87
C MET A 31 -15.11 1.57 -3.07
N ASP A 32 -15.68 2.29 -4.02
CA ASP A 32 -16.13 1.69 -5.28
C ASP A 32 -14.95 1.01 -6.02
N ASP A 33 -15.24 -0.11 -6.67
CA ASP A 33 -14.21 -0.91 -7.33
C ASP A 33 -13.58 -0.18 -8.53
N VAL A 34 -14.34 0.64 -9.26
CA VAL A 34 -13.84 1.45 -10.38
C VAL A 34 -12.92 2.54 -9.86
N ASP A 35 -13.32 3.25 -8.81
CA ASP A 35 -12.50 4.31 -8.19
C ASP A 35 -11.18 3.74 -7.67
N PHE A 36 -11.24 2.59 -6.99
CA PHE A 36 -10.05 1.91 -6.49
C PHE A 36 -9.14 1.45 -7.65
N GLN A 37 -9.71 0.96 -8.75
CA GLN A 37 -8.94 0.61 -9.95
C GLN A 37 -8.24 1.83 -10.57
N ILE A 38 -8.82 3.02 -10.51
CA ILE A 38 -8.15 4.24 -10.98
C ILE A 38 -6.95 4.54 -10.07
N ILE A 39 -7.13 4.48 -8.75
CA ILE A 39 -6.05 4.73 -7.78
C ILE A 39 -4.88 3.78 -8.03
N ILE A 40 -5.13 2.47 -8.09
CA ILE A 40 -4.05 1.48 -8.23
C ILE A 40 -3.31 1.58 -9.57
N ASN A 41 -3.98 2.06 -10.62
CA ASN A 41 -3.35 2.28 -11.92
C ASN A 41 -2.54 3.58 -12.00
N THR A 42 -2.79 4.53 -11.10
CA THR A 42 -2.18 5.87 -11.13
C THR A 42 -1.18 6.11 -9.99
N ASP A 43 -1.20 5.29 -8.94
CA ASP A 43 -0.27 5.37 -7.81
C ASP A 43 1.11 4.80 -8.17
N ILE A 44 1.95 5.68 -8.72
CA ILE A 44 3.34 5.39 -9.11
C ILE A 44 4.19 4.91 -7.92
N PRO A 45 4.16 5.54 -6.72
CA PRO A 45 4.84 5.02 -5.54
C PRO A 45 4.48 3.58 -5.18
N PHE A 46 3.18 3.25 -5.19
CA PHE A 46 2.73 1.88 -4.93
C PHE A 46 3.23 0.89 -5.97
N TYR A 47 3.20 1.25 -7.27
CA TYR A 47 3.76 0.41 -8.33
C TYR A 47 5.24 0.06 -8.07
N PHE A 48 6.06 1.07 -7.75
CA PHE A 48 7.49 0.84 -7.49
C PHE A 48 7.70 -0.01 -6.24
N ASP A 49 6.99 0.27 -5.14
CA ASP A 49 7.12 -0.52 -3.92
C ASP A 49 6.64 -1.95 -4.13
N TYR A 50 5.50 -2.16 -4.81
CA TYR A 50 5.02 -3.50 -5.15
C TYR A 50 6.09 -4.26 -5.95
N MET A 51 6.64 -3.63 -6.98
CA MET A 51 7.70 -4.24 -7.78
C MET A 51 8.95 -4.51 -6.93
N ILE A 52 9.37 -3.62 -6.02
CA ILE A 52 10.56 -3.83 -5.19
C ILE A 52 10.33 -4.87 -4.10
N THR A 53 9.24 -4.77 -3.34
CA THR A 53 8.89 -5.65 -2.22
C THR A 53 8.73 -7.08 -2.69
N TYR A 54 7.93 -7.32 -3.73
CA TYR A 54 7.73 -8.66 -4.25
C TYR A 54 8.91 -9.18 -5.09
N ASN A 55 9.75 -8.30 -5.67
CA ASN A 55 11.04 -8.73 -6.23
C ASN A 55 12.14 -8.90 -5.16
N LYS A 56 12.07 -8.34 -3.95
CA LYS A 56 13.15 -8.46 -2.94
C LYS A 56 13.16 -9.80 -2.22
N TYR A 57 12.04 -10.52 -2.19
CA TYR A 57 11.99 -11.92 -1.71
C TYR A 57 12.65 -12.92 -2.69
N ARG A 58 13.45 -12.43 -3.63
CA ARG A 58 14.15 -13.10 -4.75
C ARG A 58 15.15 -14.20 -4.41
N ASN A 59 15.38 -14.53 -3.15
CA ASN A 59 16.27 -15.65 -2.80
C ASN A 59 15.54 -17.02 -2.77
N CYS A 60 14.43 -17.13 -3.49
CA CYS A 60 13.68 -18.36 -3.67
C CYS A 60 13.61 -18.69 -5.16
N LYS A 61 14.34 -19.73 -5.60
CA LYS A 61 14.39 -20.18 -7.01
C LYS A 61 13.04 -20.64 -7.57
N ASP A 62 12.07 -20.95 -6.70
CA ASP A 62 10.78 -21.56 -7.06
C ASP A 62 9.56 -20.69 -6.74
N CYS A 63 9.77 -19.41 -6.38
CA CYS A 63 8.68 -18.52 -6.02
C CYS A 63 8.11 -17.82 -7.27
N TYR A 64 6.85 -18.09 -7.60
CA TYR A 64 6.11 -17.38 -8.64
C TYR A 64 5.97 -15.89 -8.25
N ASN A 65 6.51 -15.02 -9.10
CA ASN A 65 6.46 -13.58 -8.92
C ASN A 65 5.41 -12.98 -9.85
N PRO A 66 4.20 -12.65 -9.35
CA PRO A 66 3.21 -12.00 -10.18
C PRO A 66 3.72 -10.61 -10.57
N THR A 67 3.80 -10.36 -11.88
CA THR A 67 3.98 -9.02 -12.45
C THR A 67 2.88 -8.09 -11.94
N PHE A 68 3.13 -6.77 -11.99
CA PHE A 68 2.09 -5.81 -11.64
C PHE A 68 0.84 -5.97 -12.54
N LYS A 69 1.02 -6.40 -13.80
CA LYS A 69 -0.09 -6.71 -14.70
C LYS A 69 -0.94 -7.87 -14.18
N GLU A 70 -0.31 -8.98 -13.77
CA GLU A 70 -1.01 -10.14 -13.19
C GLU A 70 -1.67 -9.79 -11.86
N PHE A 71 -1.04 -8.92 -11.07
CA PHE A 71 -1.64 -8.38 -9.84
C PHE A 71 -2.93 -7.60 -10.10
N LYS A 72 -2.95 -6.73 -11.11
CA LYS A 72 -4.16 -5.97 -11.50
C LYS A 72 -5.30 -6.85 -12.02
N GLN A 73 -5.01 -8.09 -12.41
CA GLN A 73 -6.01 -9.07 -12.84
C GLN A 73 -6.56 -9.89 -11.66
N LYS A 74 -6.01 -9.75 -10.45
CA LYS A 74 -6.53 -10.42 -9.26
C LYS A 74 -7.88 -9.82 -8.85
N PRO A 75 -8.71 -10.55 -8.09
CA PRO A 75 -9.94 -9.99 -7.52
C PRO A 75 -9.68 -8.69 -6.75
N ILE A 76 -10.62 -7.74 -6.83
CA ILE A 76 -10.45 -6.39 -6.28
C ILE A 76 -10.15 -6.39 -4.78
N TYR A 77 -10.72 -7.32 -4.02
CA TYR A 77 -10.47 -7.43 -2.58
C TYR A 77 -8.99 -7.76 -2.28
N VAL A 78 -8.32 -8.53 -3.14
CA VAL A 78 -6.89 -8.83 -3.02
C VAL A 78 -6.07 -7.57 -3.27
N GLN A 79 -6.46 -6.80 -4.29
CA GLN A 79 -5.78 -5.54 -4.63
C GLN A 79 -5.92 -4.51 -3.50
N LYS A 80 -7.14 -4.34 -2.97
CA LYS A 80 -7.45 -3.50 -1.80
C LYS A 80 -6.65 -3.91 -0.57
N SER A 81 -6.54 -5.21 -0.30
CA SER A 81 -5.75 -5.72 0.83
C SER A 81 -4.25 -5.43 0.67
N ALA A 82 -3.69 -5.62 -0.53
CA ALA A 82 -2.29 -5.33 -0.79
C ALA A 82 -1.97 -3.84 -0.66
N TYR A 83 -2.86 -2.98 -1.18
CA TYR A 83 -2.72 -1.53 -1.08
C TYR A 83 -2.83 -1.03 0.37
N THR A 84 -3.78 -1.56 1.15
CA THR A 84 -3.90 -1.24 2.58
C THR A 84 -2.65 -1.67 3.35
N HIS A 85 -2.08 -2.83 3.02
CA HIS A 85 -0.80 -3.27 3.60
C HIS A 85 0.35 -2.31 3.25
N TYR A 86 0.44 -1.88 2.00
CA TYR A 86 1.42 -0.89 1.56
C TYR A 86 1.29 0.43 2.33
N LEU A 87 0.08 0.99 2.44
CA LEU A 87 -0.17 2.18 3.22
C LEU A 87 0.29 1.99 4.68
N LYS A 88 -0.06 0.87 5.31
CA LYS A 88 0.41 0.54 6.66
C LYS A 88 1.93 0.56 6.75
N MET A 89 2.63 -0.04 5.80
CA MET A 89 4.09 -0.04 5.78
C MET A 89 4.69 1.36 5.61
N LEU A 90 4.11 2.23 4.76
CA LEU A 90 4.50 3.63 4.61
C LEU A 90 4.41 4.39 5.94
N PHE A 91 3.29 4.22 6.65
CA PHE A 91 3.02 4.93 7.89
C PHE A 91 3.79 4.38 9.09
N MET A 92 4.00 3.06 9.19
CA MET A 92 4.84 2.46 10.26
C MET A 92 6.32 2.78 10.06
N PHE A 93 6.78 2.82 8.80
CA PHE A 93 8.20 2.92 8.47
C PHE A 93 8.48 4.05 7.45
N PRO A 94 8.14 5.31 7.76
CA PRO A 94 8.26 6.42 6.81
C PRO A 94 9.70 6.66 6.35
N ARG A 95 10.70 6.28 7.16
CA ARG A 95 12.13 6.39 6.80
C ARG A 95 12.55 5.49 5.63
N ARG A 96 11.81 4.42 5.31
CA ARG A 96 12.09 3.56 4.15
C ARG A 96 11.84 4.25 2.82
N PHE A 97 11.05 5.33 2.83
CA PHE A 97 10.61 6.05 1.64
C PHE A 97 11.20 7.47 1.54
N GLN A 98 12.07 7.86 2.48
CA GLN A 98 12.68 9.19 2.59
C GLN A 98 14.15 9.25 2.13
N GLN A 99 14.70 8.18 1.53
CA GLN A 99 16.05 8.22 0.97
C GLN A 99 16.01 8.47 -0.53
N ASN A 100 16.04 9.76 -0.89
CA ASN A 100 16.66 10.31 -2.10
C ASN A 100 17.29 11.65 -1.72
#